data_AF-A0A4R1PLM9-F1
#
_entry.id   AF-A0A4R1PLM9-F1
#
_cell.length_a   1.000
_cell.length_b   1.000
_cell.length_c   1.000
_cell.angle_alpha   90.00
_cell.angle_beta   90.00
_cell.angle_gamma   90.00
#
_symmetry.space_group_name_H-M   'P 1'
#
loop_
_entity.id
_entity.type
_entity.pdbx_description
1 polymer ?
#
loop_
_entity_poly.entity_id
_entity_poly.type
_entity_poly.pdbx_seq_one_letter_code
_entity_poly.pdbx_strand_id
1 'polypeptide(L)' 'MSASQRAWDKAKAEKMIRHEIESIGKSKCPSEWFAQGMIELAYALGLLTDNDHLYWRTSASTAADKRWKQLHKGAA' A
#
# COMPACT_ATOMS: atom_id res chain seq x y z
N MET A 1 -11.85 -16.10 -15.71
CA MET A 1 -10.39 -15.84 -15.69
C MET A 1 -9.66 -17.16 -15.48
N SER A 2 -8.57 -17.40 -16.20
CA SER A 2 -7.69 -18.56 -15.92
C SER A 2 -6.91 -18.34 -14.62
N ALA A 3 -6.47 -19.42 -13.97
CA ALA A 3 -5.67 -19.33 -12.76
C ALA A 3 -4.37 -18.52 -12.97
N SER A 4 -3.73 -18.68 -14.13
CA SER A 4 -2.53 -17.94 -14.53
C SER A 4 -2.78 -16.43 -14.66
N GLN A 5 -3.92 -16.04 -15.22
CA GLN A 5 -4.29 -14.62 -15.33
C GLN A 5 -4.50 -14.01 -13.95
N ARG A 6 -5.20 -14.71 -13.05
CA ARG A 6 -5.44 -14.24 -11.69
C ARG A 6 -4.15 -14.07 -10.89
N ALA A 7 -3.19 -14.99 -11.05
CA ALA A 7 -1.89 -14.88 -10.42
C ALA A 7 -1.08 -13.67 -10.93
N TRP A 8 -1.14 -13.42 -12.24
CA TRP A 8 -0.49 -12.24 -12.84
C TRP A 8 -1.14 -10.94 -12.37
N ASP A 9 -2.46 -10.88 -12.32
CA ASP A 9 -3.21 -9.70 -11.84
C ASP A 9 -2.91 -9.43 -10.35
N LYS A 10 -2.85 -10.48 -9.51
CA LYS A 10 -2.42 -10.36 -8.11
C LYS A 10 -1.01 -9.76 -8.01
N ALA A 11 -0.04 -10.34 -8.72
CA ALA A 11 1.35 -9.87 -8.68
C ALA A 11 1.47 -8.40 -9.14
N LYS A 12 0.68 -8.01 -10.14
CA LYS A 12 0.62 -6.62 -10.62
C LYS A 12 0.04 -5.69 -9.56
N ALA A 13 -1.07 -6.07 -8.92
CA ALA A 13 -1.68 -5.29 -7.85
C ALA A 13 -0.71 -5.09 -6.67
N GLU A 14 -0.07 -6.16 -6.20
CA GLU A 14 0.92 -6.10 -5.12
C GLU A 14 2.12 -5.22 -5.48
N LYS A 15 2.59 -5.29 -6.73
CA LYS A 15 3.68 -4.43 -7.21
C LYS A 15 3.29 -2.95 -7.17
N MET A 16 2.08 -2.61 -7.58
CA MET A 16 1.58 -1.23 -7.57
C MET A 16 1.39 -0.71 -6.13
N ILE A 17 0.77 -1.52 -5.26
CA ILE A 17 0.60 -1.19 -3.84
C ILE A 17 1.96 -0.95 -3.17
N ARG A 18 2.93 -1.86 -3.40
CA ARG A 18 4.29 -1.72 -2.86
C ARG A 18 4.96 -0.42 -3.32
N HIS A 19 4.89 -0.13 -4.61
CA HIS A 19 5.47 1.09 -5.18
C HIS A 19 4.90 2.34 -4.51
N GLU A 20 3.58 2.38 -4.31
CA GLU A 20 2.95 3.53 -3.65
C GLU A 20 3.38 3.67 -2.19
N ILE A 21 3.43 2.57 -1.44
CA ILE A 21 3.90 2.59 -0.05
C ILE A 21 5.36 3.08 0.04
N GLU A 22 6.22 2.68 -0.91
CA GLU A 22 7.59 3.19 -1.01
C GLU A 22 7.64 4.70 -1.35
N SER A 23 6.69 5.19 -2.16
CA SER A 23 6.54 6.61 -2.50
C SER A 23 6.18 7.46 -1.27
N ILE A 24 5.29 6.95 -0.40
CA ILE A 24 4.95 7.60 0.87
C ILE A 24 6.21 7.91 1.69
N GLY A 25 7.15 6.96 1.76
CA GLY A 25 8.40 7.11 2.50
C GLY A 25 9.33 8.23 1.98
N LYS A 26 9.09 8.75 0.79
CA LYS A 26 9.86 9.84 0.15
C LYS A 26 9.08 11.15 0.07
N SER A 27 7.76 11.11 0.23
CA SER A 27 6.87 12.27 0.12
C SER A 27 7.15 13.35 1.20
N LYS A 28 6.90 14.61 0.84
CA LYS A 28 6.85 15.74 1.79
C LYS A 28 5.47 15.86 2.47
N CYS A 29 4.44 15.31 1.85
CA CYS A 29 3.08 15.20 2.39
C CYS A 29 2.72 13.71 2.41
N PRO A 30 3.25 12.94 3.38
CA PRO A 30 2.98 11.50 3.45
C PRO A 30 1.50 11.24 3.72
N SER A 31 0.87 10.47 2.82
CA SER A 31 -0.54 10.14 2.86
C SER A 31 -0.74 8.72 2.36
N GLU A 32 -1.46 7.92 3.12
CA GLU A 32 -1.80 6.53 2.79
C GLU A 32 -3.03 6.39 1.91
N TRP A 33 -3.79 7.46 1.66
CA TRP A 33 -5.10 7.42 1.00
C TRP A 33 -5.07 6.75 -0.37
N PHE A 34 -4.07 7.06 -1.20
CA PHE A 34 -3.97 6.47 -2.53
C PHE A 34 -3.60 4.98 -2.47
N ALA A 35 -2.66 4.61 -1.60
CA ALA A 35 -2.32 3.21 -1.35
C ALA A 35 -3.52 2.42 -0.81
N GLN A 36 -4.29 2.99 0.13
CA GLN A 36 -5.52 2.39 0.64
C GLN A 36 -6.54 2.16 -0.46
N GLY A 37 -6.77 3.13 -1.34
CA GLY A 37 -7.66 2.95 -2.49
C GLY A 37 -7.25 1.77 -3.38
N MET A 38 -5.95 1.61 -3.65
CA MET A 38 -5.44 0.46 -4.41
C MET A 38 -5.63 -0.88 -3.67
N ILE A 39 -5.40 -0.89 -2.36
CA ILE A 39 -5.57 -2.07 -1.51
C ILE A 39 -7.03 -2.52 -1.48
N GLU A 40 -7.96 -1.60 -1.24
CA GLU A 40 -9.40 -1.90 -1.19
C GLU A 40 -9.92 -2.37 -2.56
N LEU A 41 -9.43 -1.79 -3.66
CA LEU A 41 -9.77 -2.26 -5.01
C LEU A 41 -9.26 -3.69 -5.25
N ALA A 42 -8.00 -3.98 -4.92
CA ALA A 42 -7.42 -5.31 -5.11
C ALA A 42 -8.11 -6.37 -4.24
N TYR A 43 -8.54 -5.99 -3.03
CA TYR A 43 -9.32 -6.84 -2.13
C TYR A 43 -10.73 -7.11 -2.69
N ALA A 44 -11.44 -6.06 -3.13
CA ALA A 44 -12.77 -6.19 -3.74
C ALA A 44 -12.78 -7.05 -5.01
N LEU A 45 -11.69 -7.03 -5.78
CA LEU A 45 -11.49 -7.88 -6.95
C LEU A 45 -11.10 -9.33 -6.60
N GLY A 46 -10.95 -9.66 -5.31
CA GLY A 46 -10.54 -10.98 -4.83
C GLY A 46 -9.13 -11.36 -5.26
N LEU A 47 -8.24 -10.38 -5.42
CA LEU A 47 -6.81 -10.58 -5.71
C LEU A 47 -5.99 -10.71 -4.42
N LEU A 48 -6.47 -10.10 -3.32
CA LEU A 48 -5.87 -10.19 -2.00
C LEU A 48 -6.68 -11.12 -1.10
N THR A 49 -6.00 -11.88 -0.26
CA THR A 49 -6.64 -12.56 0.88
C THR A 49 -6.86 -11.58 2.03
N ASP A 50 -7.65 -11.96 3.03
CA ASP A 50 -7.86 -11.13 4.24
C ASP A 50 -6.54 -10.79 4.94
N ASN A 51 -5.61 -11.76 4.97
CA ASN A 51 -4.27 -11.56 5.54
C ASN A 51 -3.44 -10.57 4.71
N ASP A 52 -3.49 -10.68 3.39
CA ASP A 52 -2.80 -9.74 2.49
C ASP A 52 -3.37 -8.33 2.66
N HIS A 53 -4.70 -8.20 2.74
CA HIS A 53 -5.39 -6.92 2.95
C HIS A 53 -4.95 -6.25 4.26
N LEU A 54 -4.98 -6.98 5.37
CA LEU A 54 -4.53 -6.48 6.67
C LEU A 54 -3.05 -6.07 6.64
N TYR A 55 -2.19 -6.91 6.04
CA TYR A 55 -0.76 -6.64 5.90
C TYR A 55 -0.51 -5.33 5.13
N TRP A 56 -1.16 -5.16 3.97
CA TRP A 56 -0.95 -3.99 3.13
C TRP A 56 -1.50 -2.71 3.78
N ARG A 57 -2.67 -2.76 4.42
CA ARG A 57 -3.22 -1.61 5.16
C ARG A 57 -2.28 -1.16 6.28
N THR A 58 -1.80 -2.11 7.07
CA THR A 58 -0.85 -1.83 8.17
C THR A 58 0.45 -1.25 7.64
N SER A 59 0.95 -1.78 6.51
CA SER A 59 2.18 -1.29 5.87
C SER A 59 2.04 0.15 5.37
N ALA A 60 0.91 0.49 4.74
CA ALA A 60 0.65 1.84 4.27
C ALA A 60 0.58 2.85 5.42
N SER A 61 -0.17 2.53 6.48
CA SER A 61 -0.29 3.39 7.66
C SER A 61 1.04 3.56 8.38
N THR A 62 1.80 2.47 8.56
CA THR A 62 3.13 2.52 9.18
C THR A 62 4.10 3.39 8.36
N ALA A 63 4.04 3.34 7.03
CA ALA A 63 4.89 4.16 6.17
C ALA A 63 4.57 5.65 6.30
N ALA A 64 3.28 6.02 6.33
CA ALA A 64 2.84 7.39 6.52
C ALA A 64 3.27 7.92 7.88
N ASP A 65 2.99 7.19 8.96
CA ASP A 65 3.38 7.53 10.33
C ASP A 65 4.88 7.71 10.49
N LYS A 66 5.67 6.77 9.94
CA LYS A 66 7.13 6.84 9.98
C LYS A 66 7.63 8.10 9.30
N ARG A 67 7.08 8.44 8.13
CA ARG A 67 7.49 9.63 7.38
C ARG A 67 7.05 10.91 8.06
N TRP A 68 5.83 10.98 8.60
CA TRP A 68 5.36 12.11 9.41
C TRP A 68 6.32 12.39 10.57
N LYS A 69 6.68 11.35 11.33
CA LYS A 69 7.65 11.44 12.43
C LYS A 69 9.00 11.93 11.96
N GLN A 70 9.51 11.47 10.82
CA GLN A 70 10.79 11.94 10.28
C GLN A 70 10.76 13.44 9.92
N LEU A 71 9.67 13.91 9.31
CA LEU A 71 9.52 15.31 8.91
C LEU A 71 9.40 16.26 10.12
N HIS A 72 8.82 15.80 11.23
CA HIS A 72 8.52 16.65 12.40
C HIS A 72 9.50 16.47 13.56
N LYS A 73 10.34 15.42 13.55
CA LYS A 73 11.41 15.24 14.55
C LYS A 73 12.55 16.27 14.42
N GLY A 74 12.63 17.02 13.33
CA GLY A 74 13.61 18.11 13.14
C GLY A 74 13.07 19.51 13.43
N ALA A 75 11.85 19.65 13.95
CA ALA A 75 11.19 20.94 14.19
C ALA A 75 11.15 21.34 15.68
N ALA A 76 12.13 20.88 16.47
CA ALA A 76 12.31 21.25 17.87
C ALA A 76 13.55 22.13 18.03
#